data_AF-A0AAV0Y1H0-F1
#
_entry.id   AF-A0AAV0Y1H0-F1
#
_cell.length_a   1.000
_cell.length_b   1.000
_cell.length_c   1.000
_cell.angle_alpha   90.00
_cell.angle_beta   90.00
_cell.angle_gamma   90.00
#
_symmetry.space_group_name_H-M   'P 1'
#
loop_
_entity.id
_entity.type
_entity.pdbx_description
1 polymer ?
#
loop_
_entity_poly.entity_id
_entity_poly.type
_entity_poly.pdbx_seq_one_letter_code
_entity_poly.pdbx_strand_id
1 'polypeptide(L)'
;MAVCDSTVGLVITKLLRDYPFLKEYVTCSSKVCQNNSEKKFIYLTFQIDFENNISNPQQFINDRTAIIHDMNCFPHCSGKKTITSAISNMHLFIDVLIWEGENIISTQRSSEAANLLKVKLRDIPLLLIHGTTTYQPRGAICFHRGKSGLRTSVGHYTAYAKRSSGRQWELFDDMKKKPVPVKDTTTIMCEFLIYTV
;
A
#
# COMPACT_ATOMS: atom_id res chain seq x y z
N MET A 1 -11.18 -22.10 -18.06
CA MET A 1 -10.62 -21.70 -16.76
C MET A 1 -10.53 -20.18 -16.75
N ALA A 2 -11.29 -19.49 -15.90
CA ALA A 2 -11.12 -18.05 -15.73
C ALA A 2 -9.87 -17.82 -14.87
N VAL A 3 -8.85 -17.20 -15.44
CA VAL A 3 -7.73 -16.65 -14.67
C VAL A 3 -8.31 -15.44 -13.95
N CYS A 4 -8.54 -15.55 -12.64
CA CYS A 4 -9.05 -14.43 -11.85
C CYS A 4 -7.89 -13.45 -11.59
N ASP A 5 -7.53 -12.66 -12.61
CA ASP A 5 -6.57 -11.54 -12.48
C ASP A 5 -7.20 -10.30 -11.80
N SER A 6 -8.43 -10.42 -11.28
CA SER A 6 -9.18 -9.29 -10.72
C SER A 6 -8.84 -9.10 -9.25
N THR A 7 -7.63 -8.59 -8.97
CA THR A 7 -7.17 -8.34 -7.60
C THR A 7 -7.39 -6.89 -7.21
N VAL A 8 -7.46 -6.61 -5.91
CA VAL A 8 -7.77 -5.24 -5.47
C VAL A 8 -6.68 -4.26 -5.91
N GLY A 9 -5.42 -4.70 -5.97
CA GLY A 9 -4.32 -3.91 -6.54
C GLY A 9 -4.57 -3.53 -8.00
N LEU A 10 -5.08 -4.44 -8.82
CA LEU A 10 -5.46 -4.13 -10.21
C LEU A 10 -6.64 -3.15 -10.28
N VAL A 11 -7.65 -3.32 -9.42
CA VAL A 11 -8.81 -2.42 -9.35
C VAL A 11 -8.37 -1.01 -8.97
N ILE A 12 -7.60 -0.85 -7.90
CA ILE A 12 -7.04 0.43 -7.45
C ILE A 12 -6.19 1.05 -8.56
N THR A 13 -5.33 0.27 -9.21
CA THR A 13 -4.47 0.72 -10.31
C THR A 13 -5.27 1.28 -11.49
N LYS A 14 -6.38 0.62 -11.85
CA LYS A 14 -7.25 1.08 -12.94
C LYS A 14 -8.05 2.33 -12.54
N LEU A 15 -8.62 2.35 -11.34
CA LEU A 15 -9.45 3.46 -10.86
C LEU A 15 -8.66 4.74 -10.60
N LEU A 16 -7.41 4.63 -10.14
CA LEU A 16 -6.60 5.76 -9.68
C LEU A 16 -5.42 6.06 -10.61
N ARG A 17 -5.47 5.59 -11.86
CA ARG A 17 -4.38 5.77 -12.84
C ARG A 17 -3.91 7.24 -12.93
N ASP A 18 -4.84 8.18 -12.90
CA ASP A 18 -4.57 9.61 -13.02
C ASP A 18 -4.27 10.30 -11.69
N TYR A 19 -4.47 9.58 -10.58
CA TYR A 19 -4.27 10.04 -9.21
C TYR A 19 -3.28 9.10 -8.50
N PRO A 20 -1.99 9.07 -8.90
CA PRO A 20 -1.01 8.20 -8.27
C PRO A 20 -0.78 8.60 -6.81
N PHE A 21 -0.50 7.61 -5.95
CA PHE A 21 -0.02 7.86 -4.59
C PHE A 21 1.34 8.56 -4.61
N LEU A 22 2.31 8.08 -5.38
CA LEU A 22 3.66 8.65 -5.41
C LEU A 22 4.10 8.91 -6.85
N LYS A 23 4.73 10.06 -7.08
CA LYS A 23 5.52 10.33 -8.28
C LYS A 23 6.99 10.46 -7.90
N GLU A 24 7.85 9.75 -8.61
CA GLU A 24 9.30 9.90 -8.50
C GLU A 24 9.84 10.59 -9.73
N TYR A 25 10.70 11.58 -9.52
CA TYR A 25 11.45 12.25 -10.57
C TYR A 25 12.92 11.89 -10.44
N VAL A 26 13.44 11.24 -11.47
CA VAL A 26 14.85 10.91 -11.59
C VAL A 26 15.51 11.96 -12.46
N THR A 27 16.58 12.56 -11.98
CA THR A 27 17.38 13.54 -12.72
C THR A 27 18.85 13.16 -12.70
N CYS A 28 19.58 13.58 -13.75
CA CYS A 28 21.02 13.41 -13.84
C CYS A 28 21.73 14.77 -13.81
N SER A 29 22.81 14.89 -13.01
CA SER A 29 23.61 16.11 -12.98
C SER A 29 24.40 16.36 -14.27
N SER A 30 24.70 15.31 -15.04
CA SER A 30 25.42 15.42 -16.30
C SER A 30 24.49 15.88 -17.42
N LYS A 31 24.85 16.98 -18.09
CA LYS A 31 24.16 17.47 -19.29
C LYS A 31 24.33 16.54 -20.50
N VAL A 32 25.37 15.72 -20.51
CA VAL A 32 25.67 14.78 -21.60
C VAL A 32 24.88 13.48 -21.44
N CYS A 33 24.67 13.02 -20.21
CA CYS A 33 23.93 11.80 -19.90
C CYS A 33 22.48 12.07 -19.48
N GLN A 34 21.85 13.12 -20.01
CA GLN A 34 20.49 13.51 -19.62
C GLN A 34 19.53 12.34 -19.82
N ASN A 35 19.05 11.79 -18.72
CA ASN A 35 18.01 10.77 -18.70
C ASN A 35 17.08 11.06 -17.53
N ASN A 36 16.24 12.07 -17.74
CA ASN A 36 15.20 12.40 -16.80
C ASN A 36 14.03 11.46 -17.01
N SER A 37 13.48 10.91 -15.93
CA SER A 37 12.31 10.04 -16.02
C SER A 37 11.36 10.29 -14.86
N GLU A 38 10.09 10.05 -15.11
CA GLU A 38 9.03 10.06 -14.11
C GLU A 38 8.52 8.64 -13.92
N LYS A 39 8.37 8.21 -12.67
CA LYS A 39 7.68 6.97 -12.31
C LYS A 39 6.48 7.29 -11.44
N LYS A 40 5.37 6.60 -11.69
CA LYS A 40 4.13 6.73 -10.94
C LYS A 40 3.84 5.44 -10.20
N PHE A 41 3.49 5.55 -8.93
CA PHE A 41 3.08 4.44 -8.08
C PHE A 41 1.66 4.70 -7.59
N ILE A 42 0.74 3.77 -7.88
CA ILE A 42 -0.66 3.92 -7.45
C ILE A 42 -0.83 3.54 -5.98
N TYR A 43 -0.08 2.54 -5.54
CA TYR A 43 0.04 2.13 -4.15
C TYR A 43 1.52 1.78 -3.85
N LEU A 44 1.86 1.66 -2.58
CA LEU A 44 3.17 1.15 -2.15
C LEU A 44 2.97 -0.06 -1.24
N THR A 45 3.85 -1.04 -1.35
CA THR A 45 3.83 -2.23 -0.48
C THR A 45 4.66 -1.98 0.76
N PHE A 46 4.01 -1.97 1.92
CA PHE A 46 4.61 -1.95 3.25
C PHE A 46 4.80 -3.39 3.73
N GLN A 47 6.05 -3.78 3.92
CA GLN A 47 6.44 -5.11 4.35
C GLN A 47 6.55 -5.17 5.87
N ILE A 48 6.04 -6.24 6.46
CA ILE A 48 6.07 -6.49 7.90
C ILE A 48 6.68 -7.86 8.17
N ASP A 49 7.62 -7.90 9.11
CA ASP A 49 8.41 -9.09 9.44
C ASP A 49 7.69 -10.04 10.43
N PHE A 50 6.69 -9.55 11.17
CA PHE A 50 5.97 -10.31 12.18
C PHE A 50 4.45 -10.05 12.14
N GLU A 51 3.65 -11.08 12.41
CA GLU A 51 2.21 -10.93 12.56
C GLU A 51 1.85 -9.91 13.67
N ASN A 52 0.84 -9.08 13.40
CA ASN A 52 0.21 -8.13 14.34
C ASN A 52 0.94 -6.82 14.64
N ASN A 53 2.04 -6.48 13.95
CA ASN A 53 2.74 -5.20 14.18
C ASN A 53 2.64 -4.21 13.01
N ILE A 54 1.69 -3.26 13.08
CA ILE A 54 1.48 -2.18 12.11
C ILE A 54 2.15 -0.84 12.54
N SER A 55 3.11 -0.85 13.47
CA SER A 55 3.55 0.39 14.13
C SER A 55 4.34 1.38 13.28
N ASN A 56 4.86 0.98 12.11
CA ASN A 56 5.85 1.78 11.37
C ASN A 56 5.48 2.33 9.96
N PRO A 57 4.20 2.50 9.55
CA PRO A 57 3.89 3.05 8.24
C PRO A 57 4.36 4.50 8.06
N GLN A 58 4.49 5.27 9.15
CA GLN A 58 5.09 6.61 9.10
C GLN A 58 6.56 6.56 8.69
N GLN A 59 7.35 5.70 9.34
CA GLN A 59 8.76 5.54 9.01
C GLN A 59 8.93 5.00 7.59
N PHE A 60 8.09 4.05 7.18
CA PHE A 60 8.06 3.56 5.81
C PHE A 60 7.84 4.67 4.78
N ILE A 61 6.89 5.59 5.00
CA ILE A 61 6.69 6.73 4.10
C ILE A 61 7.90 7.64 4.08
N ASN A 62 8.49 7.94 5.25
CA ASN A 62 9.69 8.77 5.36
C ASN A 62 10.85 8.17 4.56
N ASP A 63 11.11 6.87 4.74
CA ASP A 63 12.18 6.15 4.05
C ASP A 63 11.94 6.10 2.54
N ARG A 64 10.70 5.83 2.12
CA ARG A 64 10.35 5.73 0.71
C ARG A 64 10.42 7.07 -0.03
N THR A 65 10.26 8.17 0.68
CA THR A 65 10.25 9.54 0.14
C THR A 65 11.59 10.28 0.32
N ALA A 66 12.53 9.70 1.05
CA ALA A 66 13.86 10.27 1.26
C ALA A 66 14.58 10.52 -0.09
N ILE A 67 15.28 11.66 -0.18
CA ILE A 67 16.05 12.01 -1.38
C ILE A 67 17.26 11.09 -1.48
N ILE A 68 17.47 10.49 -2.65
CA ILE A 68 18.60 9.59 -2.92
C ILE A 68 19.58 10.30 -3.87
N HIS A 69 20.86 10.36 -3.48
CA HIS A 69 21.92 11.11 -4.19
C HIS A 69 23.11 10.27 -4.68
N ASP A 70 23.00 8.94 -4.71
CA ASP A 70 24.22 8.10 -4.64
C ASP A 70 24.36 7.01 -5.72
N MET A 71 23.75 7.23 -6.88
CA MET A 71 23.91 6.31 -8.02
C MET A 71 24.48 7.03 -9.23
N ASN A 72 25.40 6.38 -9.94
CA ASN A 72 25.78 6.84 -11.28
C ASN A 72 24.54 6.78 -12.18
N CYS A 73 24.34 7.82 -12.99
CA CYS A 73 23.17 7.87 -13.87
C CYS A 73 23.10 6.65 -14.79
N PHE A 74 24.25 6.21 -15.31
CA PHE A 74 24.44 5.05 -16.16
C PHE A 74 25.83 4.43 -15.94
N PRO A 75 26.04 3.15 -16.29
CA PRO A 75 27.38 2.61 -16.48
C PRO A 75 28.19 3.54 -17.40
N HIS A 76 29.38 3.94 -16.97
CA HIS A 76 30.28 4.85 -17.67
C HIS A 76 29.85 6.34 -17.75
N CYS A 77 28.82 6.77 -17.00
CA CYS A 77 28.54 8.19 -16.81
C CYS A 77 28.97 8.67 -15.41
N SER A 78 29.74 9.76 -15.35
CA SER A 78 30.15 10.43 -14.09
C SER A 78 29.06 11.30 -13.47
N GLY A 79 27.90 11.42 -14.13
CA GLY A 79 26.75 12.13 -13.62
C GLY A 79 26.16 11.44 -12.39
N LYS A 80 25.79 12.24 -11.39
CA LYS A 80 25.10 11.78 -10.19
C LYS A 80 23.60 11.78 -10.42
N LYS A 81 22.96 10.65 -10.13
CA LYS A 81 21.51 10.47 -10.15
C LYS A 81 20.93 11.06 -8.87
N THR A 82 19.92 11.91 -9.01
CA THR A 82 19.09 12.37 -7.90
C THR A 82 17.68 11.87 -8.10
N ILE A 83 17.11 11.23 -7.08
CA ILE A 83 15.71 10.82 -7.05
C ILE A 83 14.99 11.70 -6.04
N THR A 84 13.93 12.36 -6.49
CA THR A 84 13.01 13.13 -5.65
C THR A 84 11.62 12.54 -5.74
N SER A 85 10.86 12.69 -4.66
CA SER A 85 9.57 12.05 -4.47
C SER A 85 8.50 13.11 -4.18
N ALA A 86 7.37 13.01 -4.88
CA ALA A 86 6.19 13.83 -4.64
C ALA A 86 5.01 12.93 -4.26
N ILE A 87 4.59 13.03 -3.00
CA ILE A 87 3.46 12.30 -2.46
C ILE A 87 2.14 12.95 -2.88
N SER A 88 1.10 12.14 -3.07
CA SER A 88 -0.25 12.60 -3.38
C SER A 88 -0.81 13.46 -2.27
N ASN A 89 -1.37 14.62 -2.61
CA ASN A 89 -2.08 15.50 -1.68
C ASN A 89 -3.55 15.08 -1.46
N MET A 90 -3.95 13.88 -1.90
CA MET A 90 -5.33 13.38 -1.78
C MET A 90 -5.40 12.11 -0.94
N HIS A 91 -4.54 11.14 -1.22
CA HIS A 91 -4.67 9.80 -0.65
C HIS A 91 -3.36 9.02 -0.60
N LEU A 92 -3.30 8.06 0.32
CA LEU A 92 -2.24 7.06 0.41
C LEU A 92 -2.89 5.67 0.35
N PHE A 93 -2.43 4.83 -0.58
CA PHE A 93 -2.81 3.43 -0.66
C PHE A 93 -1.59 2.59 -0.31
N ILE A 94 -1.70 1.85 0.80
CA ILE A 94 -0.62 1.03 1.32
C ILE A 94 -1.07 -0.42 1.25
N ASP A 95 -0.43 -1.19 0.38
CA ASP A 95 -0.53 -2.65 0.32
C ASP A 95 0.27 -3.23 1.48
N VAL A 96 -0.32 -4.08 2.30
CA VAL A 96 0.32 -4.62 3.51
C VAL A 96 0.65 -6.07 3.31
N LEU A 97 1.93 -6.40 3.43
CA LEU A 97 2.45 -7.72 3.11
C LEU A 97 3.24 -8.30 4.29
N ILE A 98 2.82 -9.45 4.81
CA ILE A 98 3.60 -10.22 5.79
C ILE A 98 4.54 -11.19 5.04
N TRP A 99 5.82 -11.11 5.36
CA TRP A 99 6.83 -12.05 4.87
C TRP A 99 7.16 -13.10 5.93
N GLU A 100 6.85 -14.37 5.65
CA GLU A 100 7.36 -15.50 6.43
C GLU A 100 8.36 -16.33 5.58
N GLY A 101 9.60 -16.48 6.07
CA GLY A 101 10.55 -17.51 5.61
C GLY A 101 11.81 -17.04 4.86
N GLU A 102 12.97 -17.64 5.22
CA GLU A 102 14.36 -17.31 4.83
C GLU A 102 14.76 -17.54 3.36
N ASN A 103 13.88 -18.00 2.47
CA ASN A 103 14.30 -18.30 1.09
C ASN A 103 14.17 -17.07 0.18
N ILE A 104 15.24 -16.30 0.02
CA ILE A 104 15.33 -15.00 -0.68
C ILE A 104 15.19 -15.10 -2.22
N ILE A 105 15.03 -16.30 -2.80
CA ILE A 105 15.05 -16.50 -4.26
C ILE A 105 13.67 -16.95 -4.75
N SER A 106 12.76 -16.03 -5.04
CA SER A 106 11.73 -16.31 -6.05
C SER A 106 11.08 -15.02 -6.56
N THR A 107 11.27 -14.78 -7.86
CA THR A 107 10.59 -13.80 -8.71
C THR A 107 9.10 -14.14 -8.92
N GLN A 108 8.51 -14.96 -8.05
CA GLN A 108 7.14 -15.48 -8.15
C GLN A 108 6.31 -15.23 -6.87
N ARG A 109 6.53 -14.14 -6.12
CA ARG A 109 5.79 -13.87 -4.88
C ARG A 109 4.74 -12.76 -5.11
N SER A 110 3.47 -13.14 -5.07
CA SER A 110 2.32 -12.21 -5.12
C SER A 110 1.82 -11.96 -3.70
N SER A 111 1.45 -10.72 -3.38
CA SER A 111 0.80 -10.36 -2.11
C SER A 111 -0.51 -11.14 -1.88
N GLU A 112 -1.10 -11.64 -2.96
CA GLU A 112 -2.34 -12.43 -2.96
C GLU A 112 -2.18 -13.83 -2.33
N ALA A 113 -0.94 -14.29 -2.12
CA ALA A 113 -0.61 -15.62 -1.59
C ALA A 113 -0.04 -15.58 -0.15
N ALA A 114 0.35 -14.40 0.32
CA ALA A 114 1.09 -14.22 1.57
C ALA A 114 0.16 -14.13 2.79
N ASN A 115 0.68 -14.41 3.97
CA ASN A 115 -0.10 -14.28 5.21
C ASN A 115 -0.63 -12.85 5.33
N LEU A 116 -1.90 -12.73 5.71
CA LEU A 116 -2.59 -11.46 5.79
C LEU A 116 -2.44 -10.89 7.19
N LEU A 117 -2.24 -9.58 7.27
CA LEU A 117 -2.07 -8.91 8.55
C LEU A 117 -3.34 -8.97 9.39
N LYS A 118 -3.26 -9.66 10.53
CA LYS A 118 -4.25 -9.54 11.60
C LYS A 118 -3.96 -8.28 12.40
N VAL A 119 -4.90 -7.34 12.43
CA VAL A 119 -4.75 -6.10 13.20
C VAL A 119 -6.09 -5.64 13.73
N LYS A 120 -6.12 -5.04 14.94
CA LYS A 120 -7.34 -4.39 15.42
C LYS A 120 -7.48 -3.02 14.77
N LEU A 121 -8.70 -2.63 14.43
CA LEU A 121 -8.98 -1.33 13.81
C LEU A 121 -8.44 -0.14 14.62
N ARG A 122 -8.44 -0.24 15.95
CA ARG A 122 -7.89 0.79 16.85
C ARG A 122 -6.36 0.89 16.83
N ASP A 123 -5.68 -0.17 16.41
CA ASP A 123 -4.21 -0.26 16.38
C ASP A 123 -3.65 0.28 15.04
N ILE A 124 -4.52 0.56 14.05
CA ILE A 124 -4.15 1.24 12.80
C ILE A 124 -3.75 2.69 13.14
N PRO A 125 -2.56 3.16 12.71
CA PRO A 125 -2.10 4.52 12.96
C PRO A 125 -3.12 5.58 12.55
N LEU A 126 -3.38 6.50 13.47
CA LEU A 126 -4.44 7.50 13.28
C LEU A 126 -4.02 8.65 12.37
N LEU A 127 -2.72 8.89 12.23
CA LEU A 127 -2.16 9.99 11.47
C LEU A 127 -0.89 9.53 10.77
N LEU A 128 -0.77 9.89 9.50
CA LEU A 128 0.47 9.87 8.75
C LEU A 128 0.75 11.30 8.29
N ILE A 129 1.99 11.75 8.38
CA ILE A 129 2.38 13.14 8.12
C ILE A 129 3.51 13.14 7.09
N HIS A 130 3.38 13.97 6.06
CA HIS A 130 4.46 14.23 5.11
C HIS A 130 4.49 15.70 4.73
N GLY A 131 5.59 16.39 5.07
CA GLY A 131 5.67 17.85 4.95
C GLY A 131 4.59 18.52 5.81
N THR A 132 3.74 19.34 5.18
CA THR A 132 2.61 20.02 5.84
C THR A 132 1.30 19.26 5.71
N THR A 133 1.26 18.13 5.00
CA THR A 133 0.05 17.36 4.76
C THR A 133 -0.12 16.29 5.83
N THR A 134 -1.31 16.25 6.42
CA THR A 134 -1.73 15.21 7.38
C THR A 134 -2.73 14.28 6.70
N TYR A 135 -2.57 12.99 6.88
CA TYR A 135 -3.47 11.98 6.35
C TYR A 135 -4.08 11.17 7.49
N GLN A 136 -5.37 10.92 7.40
CA GLN A 136 -6.16 10.15 8.36
C GLN A 136 -6.61 8.83 7.76
N PRO A 137 -6.71 7.74 8.56
CA PRO A 137 -7.20 6.46 8.06
C PRO A 137 -8.65 6.60 7.65
N ARG A 138 -8.92 6.31 6.38
CA ARG A 138 -10.25 6.33 5.78
C ARG A 138 -10.87 4.95 5.73
N GLY A 139 -10.04 3.92 5.55
CA GLY A 139 -10.51 2.55 5.53
C GLY A 139 -9.41 1.51 5.42
N ALA A 140 -9.81 0.26 5.46
CA ALA A 140 -8.99 -0.90 5.17
C ALA A 140 -9.76 -1.86 4.25
N ILE A 141 -9.05 -2.49 3.32
CA ILE A 141 -9.58 -3.59 2.52
C ILE A 141 -9.03 -4.88 3.07
N CYS A 142 -9.92 -5.87 3.21
CA CYS A 142 -9.62 -7.17 3.77
C CYS A 142 -9.99 -8.27 2.78
N PHE A 143 -9.17 -9.31 2.76
CA PHE A 143 -9.42 -10.51 1.98
C PHE A 143 -9.60 -11.72 2.90
N HIS A 144 -10.64 -12.48 2.63
CA HIS A 144 -10.96 -13.72 3.31
C HIS A 144 -10.72 -14.86 2.34
N ARG A 145 -9.70 -15.68 2.60
CA ARG A 145 -9.34 -16.79 1.72
C ARG A 145 -10.49 -17.80 1.62
N GLY A 146 -10.65 -18.38 0.42
CA GLY A 146 -11.59 -19.47 0.19
C GLY A 146 -11.16 -20.76 0.89
N LYS A 147 -12.09 -21.73 0.99
CA LYS A 147 -11.88 -22.99 1.73
C LYS A 147 -10.73 -23.85 1.23
N SER A 148 -10.31 -23.70 -0.02
CA SER A 148 -9.24 -24.53 -0.60
C SER A 148 -7.84 -24.15 -0.09
N GLY A 149 -7.66 -22.96 0.49
CA GLY A 149 -6.35 -22.47 0.95
C GLY A 149 -5.31 -22.29 -0.17
N LEU A 150 -5.70 -22.52 -1.43
CA LEU A 150 -4.83 -22.43 -2.59
C LEU A 150 -4.57 -20.97 -2.95
N ARG A 151 -3.38 -20.73 -3.51
CA ARG A 151 -2.89 -19.42 -3.99
C ARG A 151 -3.80 -18.76 -5.04
N THR A 152 -4.61 -19.55 -5.74
CA THR A 152 -5.57 -19.11 -6.75
C THR A 152 -7.02 -19.19 -6.27
N SER A 153 -7.23 -19.42 -4.96
CA SER A 153 -8.57 -19.58 -4.42
C SER A 153 -9.35 -18.28 -4.55
N VAL A 154 -10.54 -18.38 -5.15
CA VAL A 154 -11.51 -17.29 -5.09
C VAL A 154 -11.88 -17.09 -3.62
N GLY A 155 -11.51 -15.94 -3.09
CA GLY A 155 -11.86 -15.52 -1.74
C GLY A 155 -12.98 -14.48 -1.74
N HIS A 156 -13.12 -13.80 -0.62
CA HIS A 156 -14.12 -12.77 -0.39
C HIS A 156 -13.45 -11.48 0.06
N TYR A 157 -13.79 -10.36 -0.56
CA TYR A 157 -13.30 -9.05 -0.15
C TYR A 157 -14.34 -8.33 0.70
N THR A 158 -13.87 -7.72 1.79
CA THR A 158 -14.68 -6.82 2.62
C THR A 158 -13.94 -5.51 2.83
N ALA A 159 -14.67 -4.41 3.01
CA ALA A 159 -14.08 -3.12 3.31
C ALA A 159 -14.53 -2.61 4.68
N TYR A 160 -13.59 -2.11 5.47
CA TYR A 160 -13.85 -1.40 6.71
C TYR A 160 -13.66 0.08 6.45
N ALA A 161 -14.69 0.89 6.63
CA ALA A 161 -14.62 2.33 6.42
C ALA A 161 -14.79 3.08 7.74
N LYS A 162 -14.00 4.14 7.92
CA LYS A 162 -14.09 5.05 9.07
C LYS A 162 -14.90 6.28 8.65
N ARG A 163 -16.03 6.55 9.33
CA ARG A 163 -16.85 7.73 9.02
C ARG A 163 -16.17 9.01 9.50
N SER A 164 -16.27 10.07 8.71
CA SER A 164 -15.67 11.37 9.04
C SER A 164 -16.31 12.03 10.28
N SER A 165 -17.57 11.71 10.58
CA SER A 165 -18.34 12.32 11.68
C SER A 165 -18.20 11.59 13.03
N GLY A 166 -17.36 10.56 13.15
CA GLY A 166 -17.17 9.84 14.41
C GLY A 166 -16.02 8.83 14.41
N ARG A 167 -15.66 8.33 15.59
CA ARG A 167 -14.67 7.23 15.74
C ARG A 167 -15.24 5.86 15.36
N GLN A 168 -16.34 5.83 14.60
CA GLN A 168 -17.09 4.63 14.29
C GLN A 168 -16.63 4.02 12.98
N TRP A 169 -16.38 2.72 13.02
CA TRP A 169 -16.07 1.90 11.86
C TRP A 169 -17.32 1.19 11.37
N GLU A 170 -17.40 0.99 10.06
CA GLU A 170 -18.45 0.20 9.42
C GLU A 170 -17.84 -0.82 8.47
N LEU A 171 -18.37 -2.04 8.52
CA LEU A 171 -18.09 -3.12 7.59
C LEU A 171 -19.03 -3.03 6.40
N PHE A 172 -18.44 -2.97 5.20
CA PHE A 172 -19.08 -3.14 3.92
C PHE A 172 -18.75 -4.55 3.40
N ASP A 173 -19.79 -5.35 3.28
CA ASP A 173 -19.78 -6.74 2.88
C ASP A 173 -20.97 -6.94 1.93
N ASP A 174 -20.72 -7.35 0.69
CA ASP A 174 -21.75 -7.49 -0.35
C ASP A 174 -22.80 -8.55 0.00
N MET A 175 -22.47 -9.48 0.90
CA MET A 175 -23.38 -10.45 1.47
C MET A 175 -24.38 -9.83 2.46
N LYS A 176 -24.21 -8.56 2.83
CA LYS A 176 -25.08 -7.82 3.76
C LYS A 176 -25.86 -6.73 3.01
N LYS A 177 -27.14 -6.58 3.36
CA LYS A 177 -28.01 -5.55 2.76
C LYS A 177 -27.60 -4.12 3.11
N LYS A 178 -26.90 -3.92 4.24
CA LYS A 178 -26.50 -2.61 4.76
C LYS A 178 -25.12 -2.71 5.42
N PRO A 179 -24.37 -1.60 5.48
CA PRO A 179 -23.14 -1.54 6.27
C PRO A 179 -23.40 -1.89 7.73
N VAL A 180 -22.46 -2.59 8.36
CA VAL A 180 -22.58 -3.06 9.75
C VAL A 180 -21.63 -2.25 10.62
N PRO A 181 -22.11 -1.52 11.64
CA PRO A 181 -21.23 -0.86 12.60
C PRO A 181 -20.37 -1.87 13.36
N VAL A 182 -19.08 -1.60 13.50
CA VAL A 182 -18.14 -2.45 14.22
C VAL A 182 -17.36 -1.67 15.26
N LYS A 183 -16.92 -2.38 16.31
CA LYS A 183 -16.07 -1.83 17.36
C LYS A 183 -14.66 -1.63 16.83
N ASP A 184 -13.97 -0.63 17.36
CA ASP A 184 -12.54 -0.41 17.07
C ASP A 184 -11.64 -1.57 17.57
N THR A 185 -12.14 -2.38 18.52
CA THR A 185 -11.48 -3.61 18.97
C THR A 185 -11.59 -4.79 18.00
N THR A 186 -12.34 -4.66 16.90
CA THR A 186 -12.48 -5.72 15.88
C THR A 186 -11.14 -5.99 15.20
N THR A 187 -10.73 -7.25 15.19
CA THR A 187 -9.57 -7.73 14.42
C THR A 187 -9.97 -7.98 12.98
N ILE A 188 -9.17 -7.47 12.04
CA ILE A 188 -9.39 -7.60 10.60
C ILE A 188 -8.19 -8.29 9.94
N MET A 189 -8.41 -8.93 8.79
CA MET A 189 -7.38 -9.48 7.91
C MET A 189 -7.02 -8.42 6.85
N CYS A 190 -6.18 -7.45 7.21
CA CYS A 190 -5.85 -6.31 6.37
C CYS A 190 -4.95 -6.70 5.20
N GLU A 191 -5.34 -6.28 4.00
CA GLU A 191 -4.53 -6.35 2.77
C GLU A 191 -4.15 -4.95 2.30
N PHE A 192 -5.08 -3.98 2.33
CA PHE A 192 -4.77 -2.58 2.02
C PHE A 192 -5.23 -1.66 3.14
N LEU A 193 -4.44 -0.61 3.38
CA LEU A 193 -4.82 0.56 4.16
C LEU A 193 -5.03 1.75 3.23
N ILE A 194 -6.06 2.54 3.53
CA ILE A 194 -6.42 3.73 2.78
C ILE A 194 -6.38 4.91 3.74
N TYR A 195 -5.56 5.90 3.42
CA TYR A 195 -5.52 7.17 4.09
C TYR A 195 -5.91 8.29 3.13
N THR A 196 -6.56 9.33 3.64
CA THR A 196 -6.90 10.54 2.88
C THR A 196 -6.53 11.77 3.70
N VAL A 197 -6.35 12.91 3.04
CA VAL A 197 -6.23 14.21 3.72
C VAL A 197 -7.51 14.54 4.50
#